data_AF-A0A2L2NDE1-F1
#
_entry.id   AF-A0A2L2NDE1-F1
#
_cell.length_a   1.000
_cell.length_b   1.000
_cell.length_c   1.000
_cell.angle_alpha   90.00
_cell.angle_beta   90.00
_cell.angle_gamma   90.00
#
_symmetry.space_group_name_H-M   'P 1'
#
loop_
_entity.id
_entity.type
_entity.pdbx_description
1 polymer ?
#
loop_
_entity_poly.entity_id
_entity_poly.type
_entity_poly.pdbx_seq_one_letter_code
_entity_poly.pdbx_strand_id
1 'polypeptide(L)'
;MAVTVLVPTTLQNLTHNQASLESNGSTIAELLESLEQSFPGIKSRLCDEEGKLRRFVNFYVDSEDIRYLDGINTALKDGDEVSIVPAVAGG
;
A
#
# COMPACT_ATOMS: atom_id res chain seq x y z
N MET A 1 -4.55 -2.57 -14.81
CA MET A 1 -4.07 -1.19 -14.59
C MET A 1 -2.87 -1.37 -13.72
N ALA A 2 -1.68 -1.16 -14.29
CA ALA A 2 -0.43 -1.36 -13.59
C ALA A 2 -0.12 -0.10 -12.78
N VAL A 3 0.11 -0.28 -11.48
CA VAL A 3 0.57 0.77 -10.58
C VAL A 3 1.90 0.36 -9.97
N THR A 4 2.75 1.33 -9.70
CA THR A 4 4.03 1.09 -9.02
C THR A 4 3.81 1.25 -7.52
N VAL A 5 4.15 0.22 -6.74
CA VAL A 5 4.05 0.27 -5.28
C VAL A 5 5.45 0.42 -4.68
N LEU A 6 5.66 1.50 -3.93
CA LEU A 6 6.88 1.70 -3.16
C LEU A 6 6.76 1.05 -1.79
N VAL A 7 7.67 0.12 -1.51
CA VAL A 7 7.64 -0.73 -0.33
C VAL A 7 8.70 -0.28 0.68
N PRO A 8 8.29 0.09 1.91
CA PRO A 8 9.20 0.53 2.95
C PRO A 8 10.08 -0.64 3.40
N THR A 9 11.31 -0.36 3.85
CA THR A 9 12.30 -1.37 4.24
C THR A 9 11.75 -2.42 5.21
N THR A 10 10.86 -2.02 6.13
CA THR A 10 10.24 -2.92 7.11
C THR A 10 9.33 -4.00 6.49
N LEU A 11 8.82 -3.77 5.28
CA LEU A 11 7.95 -4.70 4.56
C LEU A 11 8.67 -5.47 3.44
N GLN A 12 9.90 -5.07 3.09
CA GLN A 12 10.65 -5.67 1.98
C GLN A 12 10.92 -7.17 2.19
N ASN A 13 11.03 -7.64 3.44
CA ASN A 13 11.16 -9.07 3.73
C ASN A 13 9.94 -9.91 3.25
N LEU A 14 8.77 -9.28 3.09
CA LEU A 14 7.56 -9.93 2.57
C LEU A 14 7.46 -9.82 1.04
N THR A 15 8.19 -8.89 0.42
CA THR A 15 8.18 -8.63 -1.02
C THR A 15 9.49 -9.05 -1.69
N HIS A 16 10.11 -10.14 -1.21
CA HIS A 16 11.36 -10.68 -1.75
C HIS A 16 12.52 -9.66 -1.82
N ASN A 17 12.59 -8.75 -0.86
CA ASN A 17 13.54 -7.63 -0.80
C ASN A 17 13.39 -6.60 -1.93
N GLN A 18 12.23 -6.52 -2.58
CA GLN A 18 11.94 -5.52 -3.60
C GLN A 18 11.44 -4.22 -2.95
N ALA A 19 12.13 -3.12 -3.23
CA ALA A 19 11.75 -1.78 -2.78
C ALA A 19 10.64 -1.14 -3.62
N SER A 20 10.45 -1.64 -4.84
CA SER A 20 9.41 -1.21 -5.78
C SER A 20 8.90 -2.44 -6.51
N LEU A 21 7.59 -2.54 -6.70
CA LEU A 21 6.97 -3.62 -7.44
C LEU A 21 5.78 -3.13 -8.23
N GLU A 22 5.45 -3.84 -9.30
CA GLU A 22 4.23 -3.60 -10.07
C GLU A 22 3.07 -4.39 -9.45
N SER A 23 1.92 -3.74 -9.35
CA SER A 23 0.69 -4.39 -8.90
C SER A 23 -0.50 -3.85 -9.67
N ASN A 24 -1.67 -4.43 -9.44
CA ASN A 24 -2.89 -4.05 -10.15
C ASN A 24 -4.00 -3.68 -9.16
N GLY A 25 -4.83 -2.73 -9.56
CA GLY A 25 -6.04 -2.35 -8.84
C GLY A 25 -6.60 -1.03 -9.36
N SER A 26 -7.92 -0.89 -9.30
CA SER A 26 -8.62 0.35 -9.65
C SER A 26 -8.78 1.27 -8.43
N THR A 27 -8.52 0.75 -7.23
CA THR A 27 -8.57 1.46 -5.94
C THR A 27 -7.50 0.94 -4.98
N ILE A 28 -7.24 1.67 -3.90
CA ILE A 28 -6.37 1.19 -2.80
C ILE A 28 -6.86 -0.14 -2.21
N ALA A 29 -8.17 -0.34 -2.07
CA ALA A 29 -8.74 -1.60 -1.62
C ALA A 29 -8.36 -2.78 -2.53
N GLU A 30 -8.56 -2.63 -3.85
CA GLU A 30 -8.21 -3.66 -4.84
C GLU A 30 -6.70 -3.90 -4.91
N LEU A 31 -5.90 -2.83 -4.80
CA LEU A 31 -4.45 -2.93 -4.73
C LEU A 31 -4.00 -3.80 -3.55
N LEU A 32 -4.57 -3.59 -2.36
CA LEU A 32 -4.23 -4.37 -1.17
C LEU A 32 -4.59 -5.86 -1.33
N GLU A 33 -5.70 -6.16 -1.99
CA GLU A 33 -6.06 -7.55 -2.36
C GLU A 33 -5.05 -8.15 -3.33
N SER A 34 -4.66 -7.41 -4.38
CA SER A 34 -3.66 -7.87 -5.35
C SER A 34 -2.29 -8.10 -4.70
N LEU A 35 -1.90 -7.24 -3.75
CA LEU A 35 -0.68 -7.39 -2.98
C LEU A 35 -0.73 -8.62 -2.07
N GLU A 36 -1.85 -8.88 -1.40
CA GLU A 36 -2.02 -10.08 -0.55
C GLU A 36 -1.96 -11.37 -1.37
N GLN A 37 -2.55 -11.39 -2.57
CA GLN A 37 -2.48 -12.55 -3.47
C GLN A 37 -1.04 -12.83 -3.94
N SER A 38 -0.26 -11.78 -4.20
CA SER A 38 1.12 -11.90 -4.69
C SER A 38 2.13 -12.14 -3.56
N PHE A 39 1.87 -11.55 -2.38
CA PHE A 39 2.73 -11.54 -1.20
C PHE A 39 1.90 -11.83 0.06
N PRO A 40 1.51 -13.10 0.30
CA PRO A 40 0.67 -13.47 1.43
C PRO A 40 1.22 -12.97 2.77
N GLY A 41 0.34 -12.38 3.59
CA GLY A 41 0.67 -11.81 4.89
C GLY A 41 1.04 -10.31 4.87
N ILE A 42 1.19 -9.69 3.70
CA ILE A 42 1.45 -8.24 3.61
C ILE A 42 0.27 -7.44 4.13
N LYS A 43 -0.97 -7.84 3.84
CA LYS A 43 -2.17 -7.12 4.27
C LYS A 43 -2.30 -7.13 5.79
N SER A 44 -1.85 -8.18 6.47
CA SER A 44 -1.82 -8.24 7.95
C SER A 44 -0.90 -7.18 8.58
N ARG A 45 0.10 -6.68 7.85
CA ARG A 45 0.97 -5.58 8.27
C ARG A 45 0.37 -4.20 8.01
N LEU A 46 -0.54 -4.10 7.05
CA LEU A 46 -1.13 -2.85 6.55
C LEU A 46 -2.52 -2.58 7.14
N CYS A 47 -3.30 -3.63 7.36
CA CYS A 47 -4.67 -3.62 7.85
C CYS A 47 -4.78 -4.34 9.20
N ASP A 48 -5.83 -4.03 9.95
CA ASP A 48 -6.26 -4.78 11.13
C ASP A 48 -7.10 -6.01 10.75
N GLU A 49 -7.58 -6.74 11.78
CA GLU A 49 -8.39 -7.95 11.61
C GLU A 49 -9.78 -7.67 11.01
N GLU A 50 -10.27 -6.43 11.08
CA GLU A 50 -11.51 -5.99 10.45
C GLU A 50 -11.29 -5.56 8.99
N GLY A 51 -10.04 -5.58 8.50
CA GLY A 51 -9.67 -5.15 7.15
C GLY A 51 -9.54 -3.63 7.00
N LYS A 52 -9.54 -2.86 8.09
CA LYS A 52 -9.33 -1.41 8.07
C LYS A 52 -7.84 -1.09 8.07
N LEU A 53 -7.46 0.01 7.42
CA LEU A 53 -6.07 0.48 7.40
C LEU A 53 -5.58 0.80 8.82
N ARG A 54 -4.39 0.32 9.17
CA ARG A 54 -3.78 0.60 10.47
C ARG A 54 -3.44 2.10 10.56
N ARG A 55 -3.70 2.71 11.73
CA ARG A 55 -3.44 4.14 11.97
C ARG A 55 -1.98 4.55 11.79
N PHE A 56 -1.05 3.61 11.96
CA PHE A 56 0.39 3.83 11.84
C PHE A 56 0.93 3.47 10.45
N VAL A 57 0.07 3.34 9.45
CA VAL A 57 0.48 3.13 8.05
C VAL A 57 -0.21 4.19 7.21
N ASN A 58 0.58 4.95 6.48
CA ASN A 58 0.13 5.99 5.58
C ASN A 58 0.29 5.49 4.15
N PHE A 59 -0.65 5.87 3.28
CA PHE A 59 -0.58 5.58 1.86
C PHE A 59 -0.68 6.89 1.11
N TYR A 60 0.11 6.99 0.04
CA TYR A 60 0.11 8.15 -0.83
C TYR A 60 -0.07 7.69 -2.27
N VAL A 61 -0.90 8.39 -3.03
CA VAL A 61 -1.02 8.21 -4.48
C VAL A 61 -0.41 9.45 -5.12
N ASP A 62 0.64 9.29 -5.92
CA ASP A 62 1.40 10.39 -6.53
C ASP A 62 1.77 11.52 -5.53
N SER A 63 2.24 11.12 -4.34
CA SER A 63 2.61 12.01 -3.22
C SER A 63 1.45 12.65 -2.43
N GLU A 64 0.20 12.34 -2.73
CA GLU A 64 -0.98 12.84 -1.99
C GLU A 64 -1.50 11.78 -0.98
N ASP A 65 -1.61 12.14 0.30
CA ASP A 65 -2.09 11.21 1.35
C ASP A 65 -3.57 10.88 1.11
N ILE A 66 -3.87 9.58 1.00
CA ILE A 66 -5.23 9.10 0.71
C ILE A 66 -6.27 9.53 1.75
N ARG A 67 -5.86 9.96 2.95
CA ARG A 67 -6.76 10.50 3.98
C ARG A 67 -7.39 11.83 3.59
N TYR A 68 -6.78 12.57 2.68
CA TYR A 68 -7.36 13.80 2.10
C TYR A 68 -8.08 13.53 0.77
N LEU A 69 -8.04 12.28 0.30
CA LEU A 69 -8.77 11.76 -0.84
C LEU A 69 -9.96 10.92 -0.35
N ASP A 70 -10.23 9.77 -0.99
CA ASP A 70 -11.31 8.85 -0.65
C ASP A 70 -10.85 7.66 0.24
N GLY A 71 -9.71 7.82 0.92
CA GLY A 71 -9.15 6.80 1.80
C GLY A 71 -8.88 5.49 1.05
N ILE A 72 -9.39 4.37 1.59
CA ILE A 72 -9.24 3.05 0.97
C ILE A 72 -9.96 2.92 -0.39
N ASN A 73 -10.91 3.82 -0.68
CA ASN A 73 -11.63 3.86 -1.94
C ASN A 73 -10.98 4.82 -2.96
N THR A 74 -9.84 5.44 -2.61
CA THR A 74 -9.08 6.30 -3.54
C THR A 74 -8.83 5.54 -4.84
N ALA A 75 -9.31 6.11 -5.94
CA ALA A 75 -9.17 5.54 -7.27
C ALA A 75 -7.72 5.61 -7.74
N LEU A 76 -7.28 4.55 -8.41
CA LEU A 76 -5.95 4.43 -9.01
C LEU A 76 -6.09 4.39 -10.53
N LYS A 77 -5.12 4.98 -11.22
CA LYS A 77 -4.99 4.97 -12.67
C LYS A 77 -3.74 4.21 -13.08
N ASP A 78 -3.72 3.82 -14.34
CA ASP A 78 -2.55 3.18 -14.94
C ASP A 78 -1.35 4.14 -14.91
N GLY A 79 -0.23 3.66 -14.35
CA GLY A 79 0.99 4.45 -14.17
C GLY A 79 1.10 5.20 -12.84
N ASP A 80 0.06 5.21 -12.00
CA ASP A 80 0.12 5.85 -10.68
C ASP A 80 1.18 5.18 -9.78
N GLU A 81 1.81 5.99 -8.92
CA GLU A 81 2.70 5.50 -7.87
C GLU A 81 1.99 5.51 -6.51
N VAL A 82 1.99 4.35 -5.84
CA VAL A 82 1.47 4.20 -4.48
C VAL A 82 2.60 3.98 -3.49
N SER A 83 2.79 4.91 -2.56
CA SER A 83 3.82 4.81 -1.53
C SER A 83 3.25 4.36 -0.19
N ILE A 84 3.84 3.32 0.39
CA ILE A 84 3.48 2.83 1.73
C ILE A 84 4.49 3.36 2.74
N VAL A 85 4.06 4.23 3.64
CA VAL A 85 4.92 4.87 4.63
C VAL A 85 4.48 4.46 6.04
N PRO A 86 5.25 3.62 6.75
CA PRO A 86 4.98 3.33 8.15
C PRO A 86 5.24 4.59 8.98
N ALA A 87 4.38 4.86 9.94
CA ALA A 87 4.59 5.91 10.92
C ALA A 87 5.72 5.46 11.85
N VAL A 88 6.94 5.92 11.55
CA VAL A 88 8.08 5.78 12.45
C VAL A 88 7.94 6.85 13.52
N ALA A 89 7.75 6.43 14.77
CA ALA A 89 8.07 7.30 15.89
C ALA A 89 9.58 7.56 15.82
N GLY A 90 9.96 8.79 15.48
CA GLY A 90 11.36 9.20 15.48
C GLY A 90 12.00 8.89 16.83
N GLY A 91 13.11 8.15 16.80
CA GLY A 91 13.98 7.96 17.95
C GLY A 91 14.83 9.20 18.22
#